data_AF-A0A7X9KPW5-F1
#
_entry.id   AF-A0A7X9KPW5-F1
#
_cell.length_a   1.000
_cell.length_b   1.000
_cell.length_c   1.000
_cell.angle_alpha   90.00
_cell.angle_beta   90.00
_cell.angle_gamma   90.00
#
_symmetry.space_group_name_H-M   'P 1'
#
loop_
_entity.id
_entity.type
_entity.pdbx_description
1 polymer ?
#
loop_
_entity_poly.entity_id
_entity_poly.type
_entity_poly.pdbx_seq_one_letter_code
_entity_poly.pdbx_strand_id
1 'polypeptide(L)' 'QKGLTQLDLGVLMDNYAEQVGRIERGQLNVSICTLKKISEALEIPLPALLDIQVK' A
#
# COMPACT_ATOMS: atom_id res chain seq x y z
N GLN A 1 -6.79 -11.71 2.11
CA GLN A 1 -6.76 -10.66 3.15
C GLN A 1 -5.88 -11.14 4.31
N LYS A 2 -4.95 -10.31 4.79
CA LYS A 2 -3.95 -10.67 5.83
C LYS A 2 -4.37 -10.32 7.27
N GLY A 3 -5.56 -9.75 7.48
CA GLY A 3 -6.04 -9.38 8.82
C GLY A 3 -5.32 -8.17 9.46
N LEU A 4 -4.56 -7.41 8.68
CA LEU A 4 -3.84 -6.22 9.14
C LEU A 4 -4.77 -5.01 9.21
N THR A 5 -4.63 -4.21 10.26
CA THR A 5 -5.19 -2.86 10.32
C THR A 5 -4.31 -1.87 9.55
N GLN A 6 -4.83 -0.66 9.28
CA GLN A 6 -4.01 0.43 8.70
C GLN A 6 -2.82 0.81 9.60
N LEU A 7 -2.98 0.67 10.93
CA LEU A 7 -1.90 0.87 11.88
C LEU A 7 -0.81 -0.19 11.73
N ASP A 8 -1.19 -1.47 11.64
CA ASP A 8 -0.24 -2.57 11.46
C ASP A 8 0.54 -2.41 10.16
N LEU A 9 -0.16 -2.10 9.05
CA LEU A 9 0.48 -1.90 7.76
C LEU A 9 1.42 -0.68 7.79
N GLY A 10 1.00 0.41 8.44
CA GLY A 10 1.84 1.59 8.65
C GLY A 10 3.15 1.24 9.35
N VAL A 11 3.06 0.53 10.48
CA VAL A 11 4.24 0.07 11.23
C VAL A 11 5.14 -0.81 10.37
N LEU A 12 4.58 -1.76 9.62
CA LEU A 12 5.35 -2.68 8.76
C LEU A 12 6.11 -1.97 7.63
N MET A 13 5.59 -0.86 7.12
CA MET A 13 6.22 -0.09 6.04
C MET A 13 7.03 1.12 6.52
N ASP A 14 7.25 1.24 7.84
CA ASP A 14 7.89 2.39 8.50
C ASP A 14 7.18 3.72 8.15
N ASN A 15 5.87 3.77 8.40
CA ASN A 15 5.00 4.88 8.06
C ASN A 15 3.83 5.03 9.05
N TYR A 16 3.08 6.13 8.93
CA TYR A 16 1.93 6.42 9.78
C TYR A 16 0.64 5.80 9.21
N ALA A 17 -0.24 5.32 10.09
CA ALA A 17 -1.56 4.77 9.72
C ALA A 17 -2.39 5.75 8.87
N GLU A 18 -2.30 7.05 9.16
CA GLU A 18 -2.99 8.09 8.39
C GLU A 18 -2.54 8.12 6.93
N GLN A 19 -1.25 7.91 6.66
CA GLN A 19 -0.71 7.85 5.30
C GLN A 19 -1.31 6.66 4.56
N VAL A 20 -1.34 5.48 5.17
CA VAL A 20 -1.96 4.29 4.59
C VAL A 20 -3.42 4.56 4.20
N GLY A 21 -4.22 5.13 5.11
CA GLY A 21 -5.61 5.46 4.81
C GLY A 21 -5.78 6.49 3.68
N ARG A 22 -4.87 7.47 3.57
CA ARG A 22 -4.88 8.43 2.46
C ARG A 22 -4.53 7.78 1.12
N ILE A 23 -3.63 6.79 1.11
CA ILE A 23 -3.26 6.00 -0.08
C ILE A 23 -4.47 5.19 -0.54
N GLU A 24 -5.12 4.46 0.37
CA GLU A 24 -6.29 3.62 0.05
C GLU A 24 -7.46 4.43 -0.52
N ARG A 25 -7.65 5.68 -0.06
CA ARG A 25 -8.67 6.59 -0.58
C ARG A 25 -8.26 7.35 -1.84
N GLY A 26 -7.07 7.10 -2.39
CA GLY A 26 -6.57 7.80 -3.58
C GLY A 26 -6.29 9.30 -3.36
N GLN A 27 -6.07 9.73 -2.11
CA GLN A 27 -5.81 11.14 -1.77
C GLN A 27 -4.33 11.53 -1.94
N LEU A 28 -3.48 10.56 -2.28
CA LEU A 28 -2.05 10.72 -2.47
C LEU A 28 -1.62 10.14 -3.81
N ASN A 29 -0.84 10.91 -4.57
CA ASN A 29 -0.10 10.37 -5.69
C ASN A 29 1.20 9.75 -5.16
N VAL A 30 1.17 8.44 -4.90
CA VAL A 30 2.29 7.71 -4.30
C VAL A 30 3.36 7.34 -5.32
N SER A 31 4.61 7.33 -4.87
CA SER A 31 5.71 6.84 -5.68
C SER A 31 5.65 5.32 -5.86
N ILE A 32 6.26 4.81 -6.94
CA ILE A 32 6.43 3.36 -7.14
C ILE A 32 7.23 2.71 -6.00
N CYS A 33 8.17 3.44 -5.38
CA CYS A 33 8.92 2.98 -4.22
C CYS A 33 8.01 2.77 -3.00
N THR A 34 7.00 3.62 -2.82
CA THR A 34 5.98 3.45 -1.77
C THR A 34 5.12 2.23 -2.04
N LEU A 35 4.68 2.03 -3.29
CA LEU A 35 3.95 0.82 -3.69
C LEU A 35 4.78 -0.45 -3.47
N LYS A 36 6.08 -0.39 -3.74
CA LYS A 36 7.02 -1.49 -3.47
C LYS A 36 7.07 -1.84 -1.98
N LYS A 37 7.22 -0.86 -1.10
CA LYS A 37 7.17 -1.08 0.36
C LYS A 37 5.85 -1.71 0.81
N ILE A 38 4.72 -1.23 0.28
CA ILE A 38 3.39 -1.81 0.56
C ILE A 38 3.34 -3.27 0.11
N SER A 39 3.82 -3.58 -1.09
CA SER A 39 3.83 -4.95 -1.62
C SER A 39 4.69 -5.89 -0.77
N GLU A 40 5.81 -5.41 -0.24
CA GLU A 40 6.70 -6.17 0.65
C GLU A 40 6.06 -6.39 2.02
N ALA A 41 5.50 -5.36 2.64
CA ALA A 41 4.78 -5.47 3.90
C ALA A 41 3.55 -6.39 3.81
N LEU A 42 2.89 -6.42 2.65
CA LEU A 42 1.79 -7.32 2.35
C LEU A 42 2.24 -8.66 1.77
N GLU A 43 3.54 -8.93 1.65
CA GLU A 43 4.11 -10.17 1.10
C GLU A 43 3.44 -10.64 -0.21
N ILE A 44 3.17 -9.69 -1.11
CA ILE A 44 2.59 -9.95 -2.44
C ILE A 44 3.47 -9.35 -3.52
N PRO A 45 3.44 -9.87 -4.76
CA PRO A 45 4.16 -9.25 -5.85
C PRO A 45 3.57 -7.86 -6.16
N LEU A 46 4.43 -6.88 -6.46
CA LEU A 46 4.03 -5.50 -6.78
C LEU A 46 2.92 -5.40 -7.85
N PRO A 47 2.94 -6.19 -8.95
CA PRO A 47 1.84 -6.19 -9.93
C PRO A 47 0.47 -6.53 -9.34
N ALA A 48 0.39 -7.29 -8.23
CA ALA A 48 -0.89 -7.58 -7.58
C ALA A 48 -1.54 -6.37 -6.91
N LEU A 49 -0.82 -5.25 -6.77
CA LEU A 49 -1.40 -3.97 -6.33
C LEU A 49 -2.06 -3.18 -7.48
N LEU A 50 -1.90 -3.62 -8.73
CA LEU A 50 -2.35 -2.88 -9.91
C LEU A 50 -3.46 -3.66 -10.62
N ASP A 51 -4.66 -3.09 -10.61
CA ASP A 51 -5.77 -3.54 -11.45
C ASP A 51 -6.08 -2.44 -12.48
N ILE A 52 -5.17 -2.29 -13.45
CA ILE A 52 -5.25 -1.27 -14.48
C ILE A 52 -5.62 -1.93 -15.81
N GLN A 53 -6.78 -1.57 -16.35
CA GLN A 53 -7.12 -1.87 -17.73
C GLN A 53 -6.57 -0.76 -18.62
N VAL A 54 -5.54 -1.09 -19.40
CA VAL A 54 -5.05 -0.21 -20.47
C VAL A 54 -5.99 -0.40 -21.66
N LYS A 55 -6.60 0.70 -22.12
CA LYS A 55 -7.42 0.72 -23.33
C LYS A 55 -6.57 0.54 -24.58
#